data_AF-A0A4R3LZ08-F1
#
_entry.id   AF-A0A4R3LZ08-F1
#
_cell.length_a   1.000
_cell.length_b   1.000
_cell.length_c   1.000
_cell.angle_alpha   90.00
_cell.angle_beta   90.00
_cell.angle_gamma   90.00
#
_symmetry.space_group_name_H-M   'P 1'
#
loop_
_entity.id
_entity.type
_entity.pdbx_description
1 polymer ?
#
loop_
_entity_poly.entity_id
_entity_poly.type
_entity_poly.pdbx_seq_one_letter_code
_entity_poly.pdbx_strand_id
1 'polypeptide(L)'
;MDHKEILELLPAYVDQELGLSDMLAVERHLAGCADCQREYAEQRSVSVGLKKAAPYFEAPASLAQRISASLPQEQLNPAPRYRSWSFNWLNAGIATLSVLAIVWSAGLYLGLPSAQEQLTEEVVSNHVRSLQANHLADVASSDQHTVKPWFNGKLNFSPPVVDMAPQGFPLEGGRLDYLDGRPVAALVYRHNKHPINLFIWPSTGKDAAPRAQERQGYHLVHWVFGGMDYWAVSDLAANELDDFVKTVQSEVGK
;
A
#
# COMPACT_ATOMS: atom_id res chain seq x y z
N MET A 1 17.02 -31.72 44.26
CA MET A 1 17.36 -31.44 45.66
C MET A 1 17.04 -32.69 46.45
N ASP A 2 17.99 -33.11 47.28
CA ASP A 2 17.78 -34.22 48.19
C ASP A 2 16.91 -33.81 49.38
N HIS A 3 16.56 -34.78 50.22
CA HIS A 3 15.69 -34.53 51.38
C HIS A 3 16.31 -33.53 52.37
N LYS A 4 17.63 -33.55 52.55
CA LYS A 4 18.34 -32.72 53.53
C LYS A 4 18.38 -31.25 53.09
N GLU A 5 18.68 -31.02 51.81
CA GLU A 5 18.67 -29.68 51.20
C GLU A 5 17.29 -29.03 51.31
N ILE A 6 16.21 -29.80 51.12
CA ILE A 6 14.85 -29.28 51.25
C ILE A 6 14.53 -28.90 52.69
N LEU A 7 14.92 -29.71 53.67
CA LEU A 7 14.71 -29.39 55.10
C LEU A 7 15.40 -28.08 55.51
N GLU A 8 16.59 -27.79 54.96
CA GLU A 8 17.30 -26.53 55.23
C GLU A 8 16.59 -25.31 54.62
N LEU A 9 15.87 -25.49 53.50
CA LEU A 9 15.13 -24.43 52.82
C LEU A 9 13.70 -24.23 53.36
N LEU A 10 13.15 -25.19 54.09
CA LEU A 10 11.76 -25.13 54.60
C LEU A 10 11.45 -23.90 55.45
N PRO A 11 12.29 -23.46 56.40
CA PRO A 11 11.99 -22.25 57.19
C PRO A 11 11.83 -21.01 56.32
N ALA A 12 12.77 -20.79 55.38
CA ALA A 12 12.70 -19.68 54.45
C ALA A 12 11.51 -19.79 53.48
N TYR A 13 11.11 -21.02 53.12
CA TYR A 13 9.90 -21.25 52.34
C TYR A 13 8.63 -20.91 53.12
N VAL A 14 8.55 -21.25 54.41
CA VAL A 14 7.42 -20.91 55.30
C VAL A 14 7.27 -19.39 55.45
N ASP A 15 8.39 -18.67 55.50
CA ASP A 15 8.42 -17.21 55.62
C ASP A 15 8.34 -16.47 54.29
N GLN A 16 8.31 -17.18 53.15
CA GLN A 16 8.25 -16.64 51.78
C GLN A 16 9.50 -15.85 51.35
N GLU A 17 10.66 -16.20 51.88
CA GLU A 17 11.95 -15.52 51.64
C GLU A 17 12.82 -16.23 50.58
N LEU A 18 12.31 -17.29 49.95
CA LEU A 18 13.05 -18.01 48.89
C LEU A 18 12.93 -17.33 47.53
N GLY A 19 14.03 -17.41 46.77
CA GLY A 19 14.02 -17.09 45.33
C GLY A 19 13.16 -18.07 44.53
N LEU A 20 12.72 -17.64 43.34
CA LEU A 20 11.77 -18.39 42.49
C LEU A 20 12.24 -19.82 42.14
N SER A 21 13.54 -20.01 41.91
CA SER A 21 14.11 -21.32 41.59
C SER A 21 13.99 -22.30 42.76
N ASP A 22 14.28 -21.84 43.96
CA ASP A 22 14.32 -22.67 45.17
C ASP A 22 12.89 -22.95 45.66
N MET A 23 12.00 -21.96 45.54
CA MET A 23 10.57 -22.14 45.77
C MET A 23 9.98 -23.27 44.92
N LEU A 24 10.21 -23.25 43.60
CA LEU A 24 9.73 -24.30 42.69
C LEU A 24 10.36 -25.67 42.98
N ALA A 25 11.61 -25.70 43.43
CA ALA A 25 12.29 -26.93 43.80
C ALA A 25 11.69 -27.55 45.08
N VAL A 26 11.38 -26.72 46.08
CA VAL A 26 10.69 -27.11 47.31
C VAL A 26 9.27 -27.59 47.02
N GLU A 27 8.47 -26.85 46.24
CA GLU A 27 7.11 -27.24 45.85
C GLU A 27 7.08 -28.62 45.15
N ARG A 28 7.99 -28.83 44.20
CA ARG A 28 8.09 -30.10 43.47
C ARG A 28 8.45 -31.27 44.39
N HIS A 29 9.33 -31.04 45.37
CA HIS A 29 9.69 -32.08 46.33
C HIS A 29 8.55 -32.35 47.33
N LEU A 30 7.88 -31.30 47.81
CA LEU A 30 6.71 -31.41 48.67
C LEU A 30 5.56 -32.17 47.99
N ALA A 31 5.42 -32.10 46.67
CA ALA A 31 4.42 -32.90 45.95
C ALA A 31 4.66 -34.42 46.03
N GLY A 32 5.89 -34.87 46.32
CA GLY A 32 6.28 -36.28 46.27
C GLY A 32 6.81 -36.89 47.58
N CYS A 33 7.06 -36.09 48.63
CA CYS A 33 7.68 -36.57 49.88
C CYS A 33 6.79 -36.31 51.10
N ALA A 34 6.24 -37.37 51.70
CA ALA A 34 5.36 -37.27 52.87
C ALA A 34 6.08 -36.75 54.13
N ASP A 35 7.36 -37.07 54.31
CA ASP A 35 8.13 -36.61 55.48
C ASP A 35 8.36 -35.09 55.43
N CYS A 36 8.74 -34.54 54.27
CA CYS A 36 8.86 -33.09 54.09
C CYS A 36 7.51 -32.37 54.20
N GLN A 37 6.41 -32.99 53.75
CA GLN A 37 5.07 -32.43 53.93
C GLN A 37 4.70 -32.29 55.42
N ARG A 38 5.01 -33.31 56.23
CA ARG A 38 4.78 -33.27 57.68
C ARG A 38 5.59 -32.16 58.35
N GLU A 39 6.90 -32.09 58.06
CA GLU A 39 7.77 -31.05 58.62
C GLU A 39 7.30 -29.64 58.25
N TYR A 40 6.93 -29.43 56.98
CA TYR A 40 6.37 -28.17 56.52
C TYR A 40 5.06 -27.81 57.26
N ALA A 41 4.17 -28.79 57.47
CA ALA A 41 2.93 -28.57 58.18
C ALA A 41 3.16 -28.18 59.66
N GLU A 42 4.12 -28.82 60.33
CA GLU A 42 4.51 -28.50 61.70
C GLU A 42 5.06 -27.08 61.82
N GLN A 43 6.04 -26.71 60.99
CA GLN A 43 6.63 -25.37 60.98
C GLN A 43 5.60 -24.28 60.64
N ARG A 44 4.72 -24.55 59.67
CA ARG A 44 3.63 -23.64 59.31
C ARG A 44 2.65 -23.45 60.45
N SER A 45 2.34 -24.50 61.22
CA SER A 45 1.43 -24.40 62.37
C SER A 45 1.98 -23.46 63.45
N VAL A 46 3.29 -23.52 63.70
CA VAL A 46 3.99 -22.62 64.63
C VAL A 46 3.98 -21.18 64.11
N SER A 47 4.34 -20.96 62.84
CA SER A 47 4.34 -19.63 62.22
C SER A 47 2.95 -18.97 62.26
N VAL A 48 1.89 -19.73 61.94
CA VAL A 48 0.51 -19.25 62.03
C VAL A 48 0.11 -18.95 63.48
N GLY A 49 0.49 -19.80 64.44
CA GLY A 49 0.23 -19.59 65.86
C GLY A 49 0.89 -18.30 66.37
N LEU A 50 2.15 -18.07 66.01
CA LEU A 50 2.90 -16.87 66.38
C LEU A 50 2.26 -15.61 65.76
N LYS A 51 1.90 -15.65 64.47
CA LYS A 51 1.24 -14.53 63.78
C LYS A 51 -0.12 -14.17 64.39
N LYS A 52 -0.86 -15.14 64.93
CA LYS A 52 -2.13 -14.90 65.63
C LYS A 52 -1.95 -14.32 67.03
N ALA A 53 -0.89 -14.72 67.73
CA ALA A 53 -0.60 -14.25 69.09
C ALA A 53 0.12 -12.89 69.11
N ALA A 54 0.76 -12.51 67.99
CA ALA A 54 1.42 -11.22 67.85
C ALA A 54 0.40 -10.07 67.88
N PRO A 55 0.70 -8.96 68.59
CA PRO A 55 -0.14 -7.77 68.56
C PRO A 55 -0.20 -7.23 67.13
N TYR A 56 -1.38 -7.34 66.52
CA TYR A 56 -1.62 -6.87 65.17
C TYR A 56 -2.03 -5.39 65.21
N PHE A 57 -1.41 -4.56 64.37
CA PHE A 57 -1.85 -3.19 64.17
C PHE A 57 -2.92 -3.16 63.09
N GLU A 58 -4.12 -2.71 63.43
CA GLU A 58 -5.18 -2.57 62.43
C GLU A 58 -4.79 -1.53 61.37
N ALA A 59 -4.81 -1.95 60.11
CA ALA A 59 -4.58 -1.06 58.99
C ALA A 59 -5.74 -0.05 58.90
N PRO A 60 -5.46 1.26 58.70
CA PRO A 60 -6.51 2.25 58.51
C PRO A 60 -7.39 1.91 57.32
N ALA A 61 -8.71 2.12 57.43
CA ALA A 61 -9.67 1.86 56.36
C ALA A 61 -9.32 2.55 55.03
N SER A 62 -8.68 3.72 55.09
CA SER A 62 -8.21 4.46 53.92
C SER A 62 -7.13 3.71 53.12
N LEU A 63 -6.29 2.91 53.77
CA LEU A 63 -5.27 2.11 53.10
C LEU A 63 -5.90 0.97 52.31
N ALA A 64 -6.86 0.25 52.90
CA ALA A 64 -7.61 -0.80 52.23
C ALA A 64 -8.31 -0.26 50.98
N GLN A 65 -8.97 0.90 51.10
CA GLN A 65 -9.65 1.54 49.98
C GLN A 65 -8.69 1.95 48.85
N ARG A 66 -7.50 2.48 49.19
CA ARG A 66 -6.47 2.82 48.21
C ARG A 66 -5.91 1.59 47.50
N ILE A 67 -5.64 0.51 48.24
CA ILE A 67 -5.15 -0.74 47.67
C ILE A 67 -6.20 -1.32 46.72
N SER A 68 -7.45 -1.44 47.14
CA SER A 68 -8.55 -1.93 46.30
C SER A 68 -8.78 -1.10 45.04
N ALA A 69 -8.55 0.23 45.10
CA ALA A 69 -8.63 1.10 43.94
C ALA A 69 -7.42 0.99 43.00
N SER A 70 -6.26 0.57 43.51
CA SER A 70 -5.02 0.42 42.75
C SER A 70 -4.81 -0.96 42.14
N LEU A 71 -5.47 -1.98 42.70
CA LEU A 71 -5.48 -3.30 42.10
C LEU A 71 -6.31 -3.25 40.82
N PRO A 72 -5.84 -3.84 39.71
CA PRO A 72 -6.69 -4.09 38.56
C PRO A 72 -7.92 -4.82 39.08
N GLN A 73 -9.11 -4.24 38.93
CA GLN A 73 -10.32 -5.01 39.10
C GLN A 73 -10.23 -6.10 38.06
N GLU A 74 -9.91 -7.31 38.50
CA GLU A 74 -10.11 -8.51 37.71
C GLU A 74 -11.61 -8.55 37.49
N GLN A 75 -12.03 -7.93 36.38
CA GLN A 75 -13.36 -8.09 35.86
C GLN A 75 -13.45 -9.59 35.65
N LEU A 76 -14.07 -10.27 36.61
CA LEU A 76 -14.66 -11.57 36.38
C LEU A 76 -15.53 -11.33 35.14
N ASN A 77 -14.97 -11.63 33.98
CA ASN A 77 -15.66 -11.51 32.72
C ASN A 77 -16.93 -12.32 32.94
N PRO A 78 -18.12 -11.70 33.02
CA PRO A 78 -19.32 -12.50 33.04
C PRO A 78 -19.24 -13.36 31.78
N ALA A 79 -19.33 -14.68 31.95
CA ALA A 79 -19.40 -15.64 30.84
C ALA A 79 -20.26 -15.03 29.72
N PRO A 80 -19.88 -15.16 28.43
CA PRO A 80 -20.46 -14.39 27.34
C PRO A 80 -21.97 -14.55 27.37
N ARG A 81 -22.66 -13.54 27.93
CA ARG A 81 -24.10 -13.43 27.84
C ARG A 81 -24.35 -13.11 26.39
N TYR A 82 -24.93 -14.06 25.66
CA TYR A 82 -25.56 -13.83 24.36
C TYR A 82 -26.41 -12.56 24.52
N ARG A 83 -25.86 -11.45 24.03
CA ARG A 83 -26.43 -10.13 24.13
C ARG A 83 -27.66 -10.15 23.24
N SER A 84 -28.83 -10.35 23.84
CA SER A 84 -30.08 -10.22 23.13
C SER A 84 -30.10 -8.83 22.48
N TRP A 85 -30.21 -8.84 21.16
CA TRP A 85 -30.25 -7.66 20.32
C TRP A 85 -31.52 -6.87 20.67
N SER A 86 -31.40 -5.96 21.64
CA SER A 86 -32.36 -4.89 21.81
C SER A 86 -32.02 -3.82 20.76
N PHE A 87 -32.99 -3.55 19.91
CA PHE A 87 -32.89 -2.57 18.83
C PHE A 87 -32.98 -1.15 19.43
N ASN A 88 -31.92 -0.70 20.08
CA ASN A 88 -31.79 0.70 20.50
C ASN A 88 -31.60 1.57 19.26
N TRP A 89 -32.51 2.52 19.01
CA TRP A 89 -32.46 3.46 17.88
C TRP A 89 -31.15 4.28 17.82
N LEU A 90 -30.42 4.38 18.94
CA LEU A 90 -29.08 4.97 18.99
C LEU A 90 -28.04 4.17 18.18
N ASN A 91 -28.13 2.84 18.19
CA ASN A 91 -27.29 1.97 17.35
C ASN A 91 -27.70 2.04 15.87
N ALA A 92 -28.98 2.33 15.59
CA ALA A 92 -29.44 2.57 14.22
C ALA A 92 -28.86 3.88 13.64
N GLY A 93 -28.69 4.92 14.46
CA GLY A 93 -28.04 6.18 14.07
C GLY A 93 -26.55 6.01 13.74
N ILE A 94 -25.81 5.22 14.53
CA ILE A 94 -24.40 4.94 14.26
C ILE A 94 -24.24 4.03 13.03
N ALA A 95 -25.06 2.97 12.90
CA ALA A 95 -25.01 2.07 11.76
C ALA A 95 -25.34 2.79 10.44
N THR A 96 -26.31 3.70 10.43
CA THR A 96 -26.65 4.50 9.23
C THR A 96 -25.54 5.48 8.85
N LEU A 97 -24.93 6.18 9.82
CA LEU A 97 -23.79 7.06 9.54
C LEU A 97 -22.57 6.30 9.01
N SER A 98 -22.26 5.12 9.56
CA SER A 98 -21.17 4.28 9.06
C SER A 98 -21.43 3.78 7.64
N VAL A 99 -22.65 3.36 7.33
CA VAL A 99 -23.03 2.95 5.97
C VAL A 99 -22.92 4.13 5.00
N LEU A 100 -23.40 5.32 5.38
CA LEU A 100 -23.28 6.52 4.56
C LEU A 100 -21.82 6.93 4.33
N ALA A 101 -20.96 6.86 5.35
CA ALA A 101 -19.54 7.14 5.22
C ALA A 101 -18.84 6.13 4.30
N ILE A 102 -19.18 4.83 4.39
CA ILE A 102 -18.64 3.80 3.50
C ILE A 102 -19.13 4.02 2.07
N VAL A 103 -20.42 4.28 1.86
CA VAL A 103 -20.99 4.53 0.52
C VAL A 103 -20.36 5.78 -0.09
N TRP A 104 -20.19 6.85 0.67
CA TRP A 104 -19.54 8.07 0.19
C TRP A 104 -18.06 7.84 -0.11
N SER A 105 -17.33 7.15 0.77
CA SER A 105 -15.91 6.82 0.55
C SER A 105 -15.73 5.90 -0.66
N ALA A 106 -16.61 4.92 -0.85
CA ALA A 106 -16.63 4.06 -2.02
C ALA A 106 -16.96 4.86 -3.28
N GLY A 107 -17.92 5.80 -3.22
CA GLY A 107 -18.23 6.71 -4.32
C GLY A 107 -17.03 7.59 -4.72
N LEU A 108 -16.30 8.13 -3.74
CA LEU A 108 -15.06 8.89 -3.99
C LEU A 108 -13.97 8.00 -4.59
N TYR A 109 -13.78 6.80 -4.06
CA TYR A 109 -12.76 5.87 -4.54
C TYR A 109 -13.04 5.37 -5.97
N LEU A 110 -14.30 5.04 -6.27
CA LEU A 110 -14.72 4.61 -7.61
C LEU A 110 -14.76 5.77 -8.62
N GLY A 111 -14.80 7.02 -8.14
CA GLY A 111 -14.72 8.22 -8.97
C GLY A 111 -13.29 8.73 -9.22
N LEU A 112 -12.26 8.10 -8.64
CA LEU A 112 -10.87 8.45 -8.94
C LEU A 112 -10.54 8.03 -10.39
N PRO A 113 -9.95 8.92 -11.20
CA PRO A 113 -9.53 8.56 -12.55
C PRO A 113 -8.57 7.39 -12.51
N SER A 114 -8.79 6.41 -13.38
CA SER A 114 -7.85 5.32 -13.58
C SER A 114 -6.49 5.84 -14.07
N ALA A 115 -5.41 5.11 -13.81
CA ALA A 115 -4.08 5.47 -14.31
C ALA A 115 -4.07 5.67 -15.84
N GLN A 116 -4.86 4.88 -16.57
CA GLN A 116 -5.04 5.02 -18.02
C GLN A 116 -5.73 6.33 -18.40
N GLU A 117 -6.75 6.75 -17.66
CA GLU A 117 -7.44 8.03 -17.92
C GLU A 117 -6.52 9.21 -17.63
N GLN A 118 -5.73 9.16 -16.56
CA GLN A 118 -4.73 10.18 -16.26
C GLN A 118 -3.69 10.30 -17.38
N LEU A 119 -3.17 9.16 -17.85
CA LEU A 119 -2.25 9.10 -18.99
C LEU A 119 -2.87 9.65 -20.28
N THR A 120 -4.13 9.32 -20.54
CA THR A 120 -4.85 9.83 -21.71
C THR A 120 -4.96 11.35 -21.65
N GLU A 121 -5.34 11.90 -20.49
CA GLU A 121 -5.45 13.33 -20.27
C GLU A 121 -4.09 14.03 -20.42
N GLU A 122 -3.02 13.41 -19.92
CA GLU A 122 -1.66 13.94 -20.01
C GLU A 122 -1.15 13.98 -21.46
N VAL A 123 -1.41 12.92 -22.24
CA VAL A 123 -1.10 12.86 -23.69
C VAL A 123 -1.79 14.00 -24.44
N VAL A 124 -3.10 14.23 -24.18
CA VAL A 124 -3.82 15.36 -24.77
C VAL A 124 -3.21 16.69 -24.32
N SER A 125 -2.93 16.84 -23.03
CA SER A 125 -2.38 18.09 -22.47
C SER A 125 -1.02 18.44 -23.07
N ASN A 126 -0.14 17.46 -23.26
CA ASN A 126 1.17 17.65 -23.89
C ASN A 126 1.02 17.94 -25.38
N HIS A 127 0.08 17.29 -26.07
CA HIS A 127 -0.24 17.64 -27.45
C HIS A 127 -0.67 19.11 -27.56
N VAL A 128 -1.68 19.53 -26.79
CA VAL A 128 -2.17 20.92 -26.79
C VAL A 128 -1.07 21.92 -26.42
N ARG A 129 -0.24 21.61 -25.42
CA ARG A 129 0.89 22.46 -25.02
C ARG A 129 1.89 22.67 -26.16
N SER A 130 2.19 21.63 -26.93
CA SER A 130 3.10 21.73 -28.08
C SER A 130 2.56 22.68 -29.17
N LEU A 131 1.23 22.74 -29.34
CA LEU A 131 0.57 23.66 -30.29
C LEU A 131 0.65 25.11 -29.84
N GLN A 132 0.39 25.39 -28.55
CA GLN A 132 0.31 26.76 -28.03
C GLN A 132 1.63 27.51 -28.10
N ALA A 133 2.74 26.83 -27.82
CA ALA A 133 4.07 27.43 -27.83
C ALA A 133 4.72 27.47 -29.23
N ASN A 134 4.02 26.99 -30.27
CA ASN A 134 4.62 26.69 -31.58
C ASN A 134 5.91 25.85 -31.46
N HIS A 135 5.99 25.06 -30.39
CA HIS A 135 7.15 24.28 -30.01
C HIS A 135 6.85 22.81 -30.27
N LEU A 136 6.58 22.52 -31.53
CA LEU A 136 6.24 21.17 -31.99
C LEU A 136 7.43 20.23 -31.80
N ALA A 137 8.64 20.71 -32.11
CA ALA A 137 9.86 19.94 -32.05
C ALA A 137 11.01 20.73 -31.42
N ASP A 138 11.88 20.02 -30.70
CA ASP A 138 13.20 20.52 -30.28
C ASP A 138 14.22 20.38 -31.42
N VAL A 139 14.06 19.33 -32.23
CA VAL A 139 14.81 19.11 -33.46
C VAL A 139 13.85 19.14 -34.64
N ALA A 140 13.78 20.29 -35.32
CA ALA A 140 12.96 20.46 -36.52
C ALA A 140 13.71 19.94 -37.76
N SER A 141 13.55 18.65 -38.06
CA SER A 141 14.10 18.02 -39.26
C SER A 141 13.18 16.92 -39.74
N SER A 142 12.96 16.88 -41.05
CA SER A 142 12.25 15.79 -41.73
C SER A 142 13.13 14.56 -42.00
N ASP A 143 14.44 14.68 -41.80
CA ASP A 143 15.38 13.58 -41.98
C ASP A 143 15.52 12.75 -40.70
N GLN A 144 15.14 11.47 -40.79
CA GLN A 144 15.28 10.51 -39.70
C GLN A 144 16.73 10.37 -39.20
N HIS A 145 17.73 10.60 -40.05
CA HIS A 145 19.15 10.52 -39.68
C HIS A 145 19.64 11.75 -38.91
N THR A 146 18.81 12.80 -38.81
CA THR A 146 19.00 13.92 -37.91
C THR A 146 18.25 13.72 -36.60
N VAL A 147 17.00 13.23 -36.67
CA VAL A 147 16.13 13.09 -35.50
C VAL A 147 16.54 11.93 -34.60
N LYS A 148 16.88 10.75 -35.15
CA LYS A 148 17.31 9.59 -34.32
C LYS A 148 18.53 9.92 -33.47
N PRO A 149 19.65 10.43 -34.03
CA PRO A 149 20.83 10.71 -33.22
C PRO A 149 20.61 11.85 -32.23
N TRP A 150 19.68 12.76 -32.49
CA TRP A 150 19.36 13.83 -31.54
C TRP A 150 18.83 13.29 -30.20
N PHE A 151 18.15 12.14 -30.18
CA PHE A 151 17.70 11.50 -28.94
C PHE A 151 18.82 10.81 -28.14
N ASN A 152 20.01 10.59 -28.74
CA ASN A 152 21.12 9.93 -28.04
C ASN A 152 21.55 10.74 -26.81
N GLY A 153 21.62 10.06 -25.67
CA GLY A 153 21.98 10.67 -24.38
C GLY A 153 20.85 11.48 -23.73
N LYS A 154 19.70 11.67 -24.41
CA LYS A 154 18.49 12.27 -23.84
C LYS A 154 17.49 11.21 -23.36
N LEU A 155 17.40 10.12 -24.11
CA LEU A 155 16.61 8.94 -23.76
C LEU A 155 17.54 7.76 -23.45
N ASN A 156 17.07 6.86 -22.58
CA ASN A 156 17.71 5.57 -22.31
C ASN A 156 17.27 4.46 -23.29
N PHE A 157 16.56 4.83 -24.36
CA PHE A 157 16.12 3.96 -25.45
C PHE A 157 16.20 4.71 -26.78
N SER A 158 16.18 3.98 -27.90
CA SER A 158 16.16 4.57 -29.23
C SER A 158 14.75 4.43 -29.83
N PRO A 159 13.99 5.54 -30.02
CA PRO A 159 12.69 5.46 -30.65
C PRO A 159 12.82 5.09 -32.14
N PRO A 160 11.89 4.27 -32.68
CA PRO A 160 11.81 4.05 -34.11
C PRO A 160 11.29 5.32 -34.79
N VAL A 161 12.18 6.02 -35.50
CA VAL A 161 11.81 7.11 -36.40
C VAL A 161 11.75 6.56 -37.81
N VAL A 162 10.62 6.76 -38.46
CA VAL A 162 10.35 6.29 -39.83
C VAL A 162 10.02 7.50 -40.70
N ASP A 163 10.61 7.53 -41.90
CA ASP A 163 10.14 8.43 -42.96
C ASP A 163 8.82 7.94 -43.55
N MET A 164 7.76 8.68 -43.29
CA MET A 164 6.42 8.41 -43.81
C MET A 164 5.94 9.51 -44.79
N ALA A 165 6.87 10.33 -45.31
CA ALA A 165 6.55 11.33 -46.32
C ALA A 165 5.93 10.72 -47.60
N PRO A 166 6.38 9.55 -48.12
CA PRO A 166 5.76 8.92 -49.29
C PRO A 166 4.28 8.54 -49.10
N GLN A 167 3.86 8.31 -47.85
CA GLN A 167 2.50 7.93 -47.46
C GLN A 167 1.65 9.15 -47.06
N GLY A 168 2.18 10.37 -47.20
CA GLY A 168 1.46 11.61 -46.89
C GLY A 168 1.56 12.05 -45.43
N PHE A 169 2.51 11.51 -44.68
CA PHE A 169 2.79 11.85 -43.29
C PHE A 169 4.26 12.27 -43.12
N PRO A 170 4.70 13.41 -43.69
CA PRO A 170 6.06 13.89 -43.50
C PRO A 170 6.38 14.09 -42.01
N LEU A 171 7.58 13.66 -41.63
CA LEU A 171 8.17 13.97 -40.33
C LEU A 171 8.54 15.47 -40.30
N GLU A 172 8.19 16.16 -39.23
CA GLU A 172 8.59 17.56 -38.99
C GLU A 172 9.72 17.64 -37.96
N GLY A 173 9.83 16.64 -37.09
CA GLY A 173 10.88 16.62 -36.08
C GLY A 173 10.57 15.71 -34.90
N GLY A 174 11.30 15.94 -33.82
CA GLY A 174 11.07 15.28 -32.54
C GLY A 174 11.35 16.20 -31.36
N ARG A 175 10.82 15.82 -30.20
CA ARG A 175 11.11 16.46 -28.91
C ARG A 175 11.15 15.42 -27.80
N LEU A 176 11.77 15.81 -26.68
CA LEU A 176 11.72 15.06 -25.44
C LEU A 176 10.55 15.57 -24.60
N ASP A 177 9.58 14.70 -24.32
CA ASP A 177 8.46 15.02 -23.43
C ASP A 177 8.51 14.14 -22.17
N TYR A 178 7.64 14.45 -21.21
CA TYR A 178 7.42 13.64 -20.02
C TYR A 178 5.95 13.25 -19.90
N LEU A 179 5.69 11.97 -19.67
CA LEU A 179 4.36 11.43 -19.38
C LEU A 179 4.45 10.55 -18.13
N ASP A 180 3.61 10.79 -17.12
CA ASP A 180 3.60 10.06 -15.85
C ASP A 180 5.00 9.97 -15.23
N GLY A 181 5.72 11.10 -15.24
CA GLY A 181 7.08 11.24 -14.72
C GLY A 181 8.18 10.51 -15.50
N ARG A 182 7.88 9.87 -16.64
CA ARG A 182 8.85 9.15 -17.47
C ARG A 182 9.24 9.96 -18.71
N PRO A 183 10.52 9.94 -19.13
CA PRO A 183 10.92 10.57 -20.38
C PRO A 183 10.39 9.76 -21.57
N VAL A 184 9.76 10.45 -22.52
CA VAL A 184 9.18 9.85 -23.73
C VAL A 184 9.69 10.56 -24.98
N ALA A 185 9.79 9.83 -26.09
CA ALA A 185 10.01 10.44 -27.39
C ALA A 185 8.68 10.95 -27.92
N ALA A 186 8.61 12.21 -28.35
CA ALA A 186 7.48 12.72 -29.12
C ALA A 186 7.97 13.03 -30.53
N LEU A 187 7.53 12.24 -31.51
CA LEU A 187 7.75 12.50 -32.93
C LEU A 187 6.58 13.31 -33.47
N VAL A 188 6.89 14.33 -34.26
CA VAL A 188 5.86 15.17 -34.89
C VAL A 188 5.79 14.85 -36.35
N TYR A 189 4.65 14.32 -36.75
CA TYR A 189 4.27 14.15 -38.15
C TYR A 189 3.23 15.20 -38.51
N ARG A 190 3.00 15.39 -39.81
CA ARG A 190 1.94 16.26 -40.28
C ARG A 190 1.12 15.58 -41.35
N HIS A 191 -0.19 15.78 -41.30
CA HIS A 191 -1.07 15.51 -42.43
C HIS A 191 -1.79 16.80 -42.81
N ASN A 192 -1.56 17.28 -44.03
CA ASN A 192 -2.03 18.61 -44.45
C ASN A 192 -1.57 19.74 -43.50
N LYS A 193 -2.50 20.34 -42.75
CA LYS A 193 -2.22 21.38 -41.74
C LYS A 193 -2.32 20.88 -40.31
N HIS A 194 -2.61 19.60 -40.11
CA HIS A 194 -2.88 19.00 -38.81
C HIS A 194 -1.63 18.28 -38.30
N PRO A 195 -1.02 18.76 -37.21
CA PRO A 195 0.09 18.06 -36.58
C PRO A 195 -0.40 16.79 -35.88
N ILE A 196 0.38 15.73 -36.02
CA ILE A 196 0.18 14.44 -35.36
C ILE A 196 1.35 14.24 -34.41
N ASN A 197 1.08 14.18 -33.12
CA ASN A 197 2.10 13.81 -32.14
C ASN A 197 2.05 12.29 -31.93
N LEU A 198 3.18 11.62 -32.15
CA LEU A 198 3.38 10.21 -31.85
C LEU A 198 4.33 10.09 -30.66
N PHE A 199 3.78 9.76 -29.49
CA PHE A 199 4.54 9.49 -28.28
C PHE A 199 4.97 8.03 -28.23
N ILE A 200 6.24 7.78 -27.89
CA ILE A 200 6.84 6.45 -27.90
C ILE A 200 7.71 6.26 -26.66
N TRP A 201 7.55 5.13 -25.98
CA TRP A 201 8.43 4.70 -24.88
C TRP A 201 8.43 3.17 -24.70
N PRO A 202 9.39 2.58 -23.98
CA PRO A 202 9.42 1.14 -23.73
C PRO A 202 8.21 0.65 -22.93
N SER A 203 7.55 -0.39 -23.43
CA SER A 203 6.44 -1.06 -22.75
C SER A 203 6.92 -2.23 -21.91
N THR A 204 6.26 -2.46 -20.77
CA THR A 204 6.37 -3.72 -20.00
C THR A 204 5.28 -4.71 -20.35
N GLY A 205 4.32 -4.32 -21.21
CA GLY A 205 3.16 -5.12 -21.61
C GLY A 205 3.43 -6.06 -22.77
N LYS A 206 2.45 -6.91 -23.06
CA LYS A 206 2.40 -7.66 -24.33
C LYS A 206 1.91 -6.74 -25.44
N ASP A 207 2.25 -7.08 -26.68
CA ASP A 207 1.69 -6.43 -27.86
C ASP A 207 0.15 -6.39 -27.78
N ALA A 208 -0.41 -5.23 -28.09
CA ALA A 208 -1.80 -4.91 -27.96
C ALA A 208 -2.28 -4.17 -29.21
N ALA A 209 -3.44 -4.58 -29.74
CA ALA A 209 -4.04 -3.96 -30.91
C ALA A 209 -4.41 -2.48 -30.66
N PRO A 210 -4.43 -1.64 -31.72
CA PRO A 210 -4.84 -0.24 -31.62
C PRO A 210 -6.21 -0.06 -30.98
N ARG A 211 -6.28 0.85 -30.00
CA ARG A 211 -7.50 1.28 -29.32
C ARG A 211 -7.70 2.76 -29.54
N ALA A 212 -8.69 3.09 -30.36
CA ALA A 212 -9.11 4.47 -30.61
C ALA A 212 -9.91 5.02 -29.43
N GLN A 213 -9.67 6.29 -29.11
CA GLN A 213 -10.36 7.05 -28.08
C GLN A 213 -10.53 8.49 -28.55
N GLU A 214 -11.53 9.18 -28.01
CA GLU A 214 -11.74 10.61 -28.24
C GLU A 214 -11.74 11.34 -26.90
N ARG A 215 -11.02 12.45 -26.80
CA ARG A 215 -10.98 13.31 -25.61
C ARG A 215 -10.88 14.76 -26.03
N GLN A 216 -11.79 15.60 -25.54
CA GLN A 216 -11.77 17.06 -25.76
C GLN A 216 -11.71 17.47 -27.25
N GLY A 217 -12.30 16.65 -28.14
CA GLY A 217 -12.27 16.87 -29.59
C GLY A 217 -10.99 16.43 -30.30
N TYR A 218 -10.03 15.83 -29.57
CA TYR A 218 -8.86 15.18 -30.14
C TYR A 218 -9.09 13.67 -30.25
N HIS A 219 -8.60 13.10 -31.34
CA HIS A 219 -8.58 11.66 -31.54
C HIS A 219 -7.25 11.09 -31.08
N LEU A 220 -7.31 9.98 -30.33
CA LEU A 220 -6.17 9.28 -29.79
C LEU A 220 -6.21 7.82 -30.18
N VAL A 221 -5.05 7.25 -30.48
CA VAL A 221 -4.91 5.80 -30.67
C VAL A 221 -3.74 5.30 -29.86
N HIS A 222 -4.00 4.33 -28.99
CA HIS A 222 -3.00 3.66 -28.16
C HIS A 222 -2.78 2.23 -28.64
N TRP A 223 -1.52 1.81 -28.78
CA TRP A 223 -1.16 0.41 -29.03
C TRP A 223 0.21 0.07 -28.42
N VAL A 224 0.48 -1.24 -28.28
CA VAL A 224 1.79 -1.76 -27.88
C VAL A 224 2.30 -2.65 -28.99
N PHE A 225 3.52 -2.42 -29.46
CA PHE A 225 4.13 -3.22 -30.52
C PHE A 225 5.65 -3.23 -30.41
N GLY A 226 6.27 -4.41 -30.52
CA GLY A 226 7.72 -4.53 -30.56
C GLY A 226 8.40 -4.03 -29.27
N GLY A 227 7.74 -4.21 -28.12
CA GLY A 227 8.25 -3.76 -26.83
C GLY A 227 8.15 -2.25 -26.57
N MET A 228 7.40 -1.51 -27.39
CA MET A 228 7.16 -0.08 -27.23
C MET A 228 5.67 0.22 -27.10
N ASP A 229 5.33 1.17 -26.23
CA ASP A 229 4.03 1.82 -26.14
C ASP A 229 3.99 2.99 -27.14
N TYR A 230 2.88 3.12 -27.86
CA TYR A 230 2.66 4.18 -28.83
C TYR A 230 1.34 4.89 -28.55
N TRP A 231 1.38 6.21 -28.54
CA TRP A 231 0.19 7.06 -28.49
C TRP A 231 0.24 8.08 -29.63
N ALA A 232 -0.69 7.95 -30.57
CA ALA A 232 -0.91 8.96 -31.59
C ALA A 232 -2.04 9.89 -31.14
N VAL A 233 -1.86 11.20 -31.28
CA VAL A 233 -2.90 12.20 -30.99
C VAL A 233 -2.88 13.34 -32.01
N SER A 234 -4.06 13.69 -32.50
CA SER A 234 -4.27 14.77 -33.48
C SER A 234 -5.73 15.24 -33.47
N ASP A 235 -5.98 16.39 -34.09
CA ASP A 235 -7.30 16.94 -34.41
C ASP A 235 -7.83 16.47 -35.79
N LEU A 236 -7.10 15.56 -36.46
CA LEU A 236 -7.53 14.87 -37.69
C LEU A 236 -8.77 14.02 -37.48
N ALA A 237 -9.53 13.79 -38.56
CA ALA A 237 -10.63 12.84 -38.51
C ALA A 237 -10.15 11.43 -38.11
N ALA A 238 -10.96 10.71 -37.33
CA ALA A 238 -10.58 9.41 -36.76
C ALA A 238 -10.07 8.40 -37.81
N ASN A 239 -10.66 8.40 -39.01
CA ASN A 239 -10.25 7.51 -40.10
C ASN A 239 -8.85 7.87 -40.65
N GLU A 240 -8.51 9.15 -40.74
CA GLU A 240 -7.19 9.59 -41.21
C GLU A 240 -6.11 9.27 -40.17
N LEU A 241 -6.43 9.41 -38.88
CA LEU A 241 -5.54 8.99 -37.79
C LEU A 241 -5.35 7.47 -37.78
N ASP A 242 -6.39 6.69 -38.03
CA ASP A 242 -6.28 5.23 -38.15
C ASP A 242 -5.37 4.82 -39.32
N ASP A 243 -5.42 5.54 -40.44
CA ASP A 243 -4.54 5.29 -41.59
C ASP A 243 -3.08 5.64 -41.30
N PHE A 244 -2.84 6.71 -40.53
CA PHE A 244 -1.52 7.00 -39.96
C PHE A 244 -1.01 5.84 -39.09
N VAL A 245 -1.83 5.34 -38.16
CA VAL A 245 -1.45 4.25 -37.24
C VAL A 245 -1.11 2.97 -38.00
N LYS A 246 -1.91 2.59 -39.01
CA LYS A 246 -1.63 1.43 -39.87
C LYS A 246 -0.28 1.59 -40.60
N THR A 247 0.00 2.80 -41.07
CA THR A 247 1.27 3.11 -41.75
C THR A 247 2.44 2.94 -40.79
N VAL A 248 2.36 3.50 -39.58
CA VAL A 248 3.38 3.33 -38.53
C VAL A 248 3.62 1.85 -38.24
N GLN A 249 2.56 1.07 -38.01
CA GLN A 249 2.68 -0.36 -37.74
C GLN A 249 3.36 -1.12 -38.88
N SER A 250 3.00 -0.80 -40.13
CA SER A 250 3.60 -1.43 -41.30
C SER A 250 5.07 -1.11 -41.49
N GLU A 251 5.51 0.11 -41.16
CA GLU A 251 6.89 0.54 -41.39
C GLU A 251 7.81 0.16 -40.21
N VAL A 252 7.30 0.15 -38.99
CA VAL A 252 8.05 -0.30 -37.80
C VAL A 252 8.20 -1.83 -37.79
N GLY A 253 7.26 -2.56 -38.40
CA GLY A 253 7.30 -4.03 -38.50
C GLY A 253 8.16 -4.58 -39.65
N LYS A 254 8.74 -3.73 -40.50
CA LYS A 254 9.68 -4.14 -41.57
C LYS A 254 11.10 -4.31 -41.04
#